data_AF-A0A947SWT9-F1
#
_entry.id   AF-A0A947SWT9-F1
#
_cell.length_a   1.000
_cell.length_b   1.000
_cell.length_c   1.000
_cell.angle_alpha   90.00
_cell.angle_beta   90.00
_cell.angle_gamma   90.00
#
_symmetry.space_group_name_H-M   'P 1'
#
loop_
_entity.id
_entity.type
_entity.pdbx_description
1 polymer ?
#
loop_
_entity_poly.entity_id
_entity_poly.type
_entity_poly.pdbx_seq_one_letter_code
_entity_poly.pdbx_strand_id
1 'polypeptide(L)'
;MATNQWWASESFWRKTAIWVTGGSMVVLMLLTMDTLSQISVGTTRVPAYSVINHRIEYKFDEQRRVQVPVIGVKEPLFGKELNEEEAEALVKLGKLTTQAKNCMNCHTLLGNGAYYAPDLTKAWLDQYWGTKEVREVQMVEFIKDPSDKLHNSVGRRMPKLGITDEEARGVVAFLKWMSSIDTNGFPYNFKSIEQEN
;
A
#
# COMPACT_ATOMS: atom_id res chain seq x y z
N MET A 1 -33.85 54.56 8.38
CA MET A 1 -33.26 53.67 7.34
C MET A 1 -32.42 52.64 8.06
N ALA A 2 -32.70 51.35 7.91
CA ALA A 2 -31.86 50.32 8.53
C ALA A 2 -30.48 50.38 7.86
N THR A 3 -29.44 50.64 8.65
CA THR A 3 -28.05 50.53 8.21
C THR A 3 -27.77 49.07 7.91
N ASN A 4 -27.64 48.74 6.62
CA ASN A 4 -27.20 47.40 6.22
C ASN A 4 -25.86 47.10 6.88
N GLN A 5 -25.82 46.04 7.68
CA GLN A 5 -24.63 45.61 8.39
C GLN A 5 -23.54 45.23 7.37
N TRP A 6 -22.33 45.76 7.52
CA TRP A 6 -21.24 45.61 6.52
C TRP A 6 -20.88 44.13 6.27
N TRP A 7 -20.94 43.30 7.31
CA TRP A 7 -20.68 41.86 7.27
C TRP A 7 -21.83 41.05 6.64
N ALA A 8 -23.02 41.63 6.49
CA ALA A 8 -24.15 41.01 5.79
C ALA A 8 -24.18 41.43 4.30
N SER A 9 -23.24 42.26 3.85
CA SER A 9 -23.22 42.73 2.47
C SER A 9 -22.75 41.64 1.49
N GLU A 10 -23.34 41.63 0.30
CA GLU A 10 -22.93 40.74 -0.80
C GLU A 10 -21.44 40.92 -1.13
N SER A 11 -20.96 42.17 -1.13
CA SER A 11 -19.56 42.47 -1.44
C SER A 11 -18.57 41.89 -0.42
N PHE A 12 -18.93 41.88 0.87
CA PHE A 12 -18.14 41.26 1.92
C PHE A 12 -18.06 39.75 1.68
N TRP A 13 -19.20 39.06 1.54
CA TRP A 13 -19.22 37.61 1.35
C TRP A 13 -18.56 37.17 0.04
N ARG A 14 -18.69 37.95 -1.05
CA ARG A 14 -17.98 37.69 -2.31
C ARG A 14 -16.46 37.75 -2.12
N LYS A 15 -15.95 38.78 -1.44
CA LYS A 15 -14.51 38.90 -1.14
C LYS A 15 -14.04 37.78 -0.22
N THR A 16 -14.81 37.48 0.82
CA THR A 16 -14.51 36.38 1.76
C THR A 16 -14.44 35.05 1.02
N ALA A 17 -15.40 34.73 0.15
CA ALA A 17 -15.36 33.51 -0.65
C ALA A 17 -14.10 33.44 -1.51
N ILE A 18 -13.74 34.53 -2.21
CA ILE A 18 -12.52 34.58 -3.04
C ILE A 18 -11.27 34.35 -2.18
N TRP A 19 -11.13 35.05 -1.05
CA TRP A 19 -9.94 34.94 -0.19
C TRP A 19 -9.83 33.59 0.50
N VAL A 20 -10.94 33.04 1.00
CA VAL A 20 -10.96 31.72 1.65
C VAL A 20 -10.62 30.64 0.62
N THR A 21 -11.29 30.64 -0.54
CA THR A 21 -11.00 29.65 -1.59
C THR A 21 -9.57 29.78 -2.10
N GLY A 22 -9.09 30.99 -2.37
CA GLY A 22 -7.71 31.23 -2.81
C GLY A 22 -6.67 30.82 -1.75
N GLY A 23 -6.89 31.18 -0.49
CA GLY A 23 -6.02 30.79 0.62
C GLY A 23 -5.98 29.27 0.83
N SER A 24 -7.15 28.62 0.86
CA SER A 24 -7.25 27.16 0.96
C SER A 24 -6.57 26.46 -0.22
N MET A 25 -6.70 26.99 -1.44
CA MET A 25 -6.03 26.44 -2.63
C MET A 25 -4.50 26.49 -2.48
N VAL A 26 -3.94 27.61 -2.02
CA VAL A 26 -2.49 27.73 -1.77
C VAL A 26 -2.02 26.75 -0.69
N VAL A 27 -2.76 26.63 0.41
CA VAL A 27 -2.44 25.67 1.48
C VAL A 27 -2.44 24.23 0.93
N LEU A 28 -3.45 23.86 0.14
CA LEU A 28 -3.52 22.53 -0.46
C LEU A 28 -2.35 22.26 -1.41
N MET A 29 -1.91 23.25 -2.19
CA MET A 29 -0.72 23.10 -3.05
C MET A 29 0.54 22.83 -2.23
N LEU A 30 0.77 23.58 -1.16
CA LEU A 30 1.95 23.40 -0.29
C LEU A 30 1.94 22.02 0.39
N LEU A 31 0.78 21.61 0.93
CA LEU A 31 0.62 20.29 1.54
C LEU A 31 0.80 19.16 0.52
N THR A 32 0.39 19.38 -0.73
CA THR A 32 0.60 18.41 -1.81
C THR A 32 2.09 18.24 -2.10
N MET A 33 2.85 19.32 -2.20
CA MET A 33 4.31 19.26 -2.43
C MET A 33 5.04 18.58 -1.26
N ASP A 34 4.69 18.94 -0.02
CA ASP A 34 5.23 18.28 1.18
C ASP A 34 4.93 16.78 1.17
N THR A 35 3.68 16.39 0.87
CA THR A 35 3.28 14.99 0.79
C THR A 35 4.07 14.25 -0.29
N LEU A 36 4.19 14.81 -1.50
CA LEU A 36 4.96 14.20 -2.60
C LEU A 36 6.42 13.96 -2.20
N SER A 37 7.03 14.86 -1.43
CA SER A 37 8.40 14.68 -0.95
C SER A 37 8.57 13.51 0.03
N GLN A 38 7.49 13.08 0.69
CA GLN A 38 7.49 11.99 1.66
C GLN A 38 7.06 10.64 1.07
N ILE A 39 6.18 10.65 0.05
CA ILE A 39 5.58 9.42 -0.52
C ILE A 39 6.19 9.00 -1.87
N SER A 40 7.12 9.77 -2.41
CA SER A 40 7.79 9.42 -3.67
C SER A 40 8.74 8.24 -3.45
N VAL A 41 8.85 7.39 -4.48
CA VAL A 41 9.77 6.25 -4.49
C VAL A 41 11.22 6.73 -4.38
N GLY A 42 12.03 6.00 -3.60
CA GLY A 42 13.43 6.34 -3.32
C GLY A 42 13.62 7.26 -2.12
N THR A 43 12.53 7.62 -1.43
CA THR A 43 12.60 8.37 -0.16
C THR A 43 12.82 7.43 1.03
N THR A 44 13.09 7.99 2.21
CA THR A 44 13.27 7.20 3.44
C THR A 44 12.04 6.37 3.81
N ARG A 45 10.83 6.82 3.46
CA ARG A 45 9.58 6.09 3.78
C ARG A 45 9.15 5.11 2.69
N VAL A 46 9.50 5.39 1.43
CA VAL A 46 9.12 4.58 0.28
C VAL A 46 10.39 4.15 -0.44
N PRO A 47 10.91 2.94 -0.16
CA PRO A 47 12.11 2.44 -0.81
C PRO A 47 11.99 2.33 -2.33
N ALA A 48 13.14 2.29 -3.01
CA ALA A 48 13.24 1.98 -4.43
C ALA A 48 12.63 0.61 -4.76
N TYR A 49 12.23 0.37 -6.01
CA TYR A 49 11.54 -0.86 -6.40
C TYR A 49 12.42 -2.11 -6.25
N SER A 50 13.73 -1.97 -6.46
CA SER A 50 14.73 -3.03 -6.26
C SER A 50 14.78 -3.59 -4.84
N VAL A 51 14.10 -2.97 -3.86
CA VAL A 51 13.93 -3.52 -2.50
C VAL A 51 13.27 -4.90 -2.50
N ILE A 52 12.52 -5.27 -3.57
CA ILE A 52 11.97 -6.62 -3.71
C ILE A 52 13.05 -7.71 -3.84
N ASN A 53 14.31 -7.33 -4.07
CA ASN A 53 15.45 -8.24 -4.01
C ASN A 53 15.96 -8.49 -2.59
N HIS A 54 15.33 -7.91 -1.58
CA HIS A 54 15.71 -8.03 -0.18
C HIS A 54 14.60 -8.66 0.64
N ARG A 55 15.01 -9.25 1.76
CA ARG A 55 14.11 -9.69 2.81
C ARG A 55 13.49 -8.46 3.49
N ILE A 56 12.18 -8.51 3.76
CA ILE A 56 11.47 -7.46 4.48
C ILE A 56 11.10 -7.99 5.86
N GLU A 57 11.65 -7.37 6.89
CA GLU A 57 11.37 -7.66 8.30
C GLU A 57 10.62 -6.49 8.94
N TYR A 58 9.97 -6.72 10.08
CA TYR A 58 9.41 -5.65 10.91
C TYR A 58 10.01 -5.72 12.31
N LYS A 59 10.49 -4.59 12.81
CA LYS A 59 11.03 -4.45 14.17
C LYS A 59 10.29 -3.34 14.89
N PHE A 60 10.12 -3.50 16.19
CA PHE A 60 9.53 -2.46 17.02
C PHE A 60 10.55 -1.35 17.25
N ASP A 61 10.19 -0.13 16.87
CA ASP A 61 10.97 1.08 17.14
C ASP A 61 10.56 1.67 18.50
N GLU A 62 11.47 1.68 19.47
CA GLU A 62 11.19 2.18 20.82
C GLU A 62 10.90 3.68 20.87
N GLN A 63 11.53 4.46 19.99
CA GLN A 63 11.37 5.92 19.95
C GLN A 63 10.00 6.29 19.37
N ARG A 64 9.61 5.65 18.27
CA ARG A 64 8.36 5.90 17.58
C ARG A 64 7.18 5.10 18.14
N ARG A 65 7.46 4.09 18.98
CA ARG A 65 6.48 3.16 19.59
C ARG A 65 5.59 2.45 18.56
N VAL A 66 6.16 2.14 17.41
CA VAL A 66 5.48 1.46 16.30
C VAL A 66 6.40 0.44 15.65
N GLN A 67 5.83 -0.53 14.93
CA GLN A 67 6.63 -1.42 14.10
C GLN A 67 7.00 -0.75 12.78
N VAL A 68 8.27 -0.83 12.41
CA VAL A 68 8.85 -0.24 11.20
C VAL A 68 9.47 -1.33 10.31
N PRO A 69 9.44 -1.17 8.99
CA PRO A 69 10.09 -2.10 8.08
C PRO A 69 11.61 -2.00 8.21
N VAL A 70 12.29 -3.15 8.18
CA VAL A 70 13.74 -3.27 8.16
C VAL A 70 14.12 -4.08 6.93
N ILE A 71 14.99 -3.51 6.09
CA ILE A 71 15.48 -4.17 4.89
C ILE A 71 16.61 -5.10 5.29
N GLY A 72 16.39 -6.40 5.11
CA GLY A 72 17.30 -7.46 5.50
C GLY A 72 18.25 -7.89 4.38
N VAL A 73 18.70 -9.14 4.49
CA VAL A 73 19.62 -9.77 3.55
C VAL A 73 19.03 -9.86 2.14
N LYS A 74 19.91 -10.04 1.15
CA LYS A 74 19.53 -10.23 -0.24
C LYS A 74 18.75 -11.53 -0.40
N GLU A 75 17.53 -11.41 -0.91
CA GLU A 75 16.56 -12.48 -1.12
C GLU A 75 15.75 -12.16 -2.37
N PRO A 76 16.30 -12.48 -3.57
CA PRO A 76 15.67 -12.18 -4.84
C PRO A 76 14.31 -12.86 -4.99
N LEU A 77 13.31 -12.08 -5.40
CA LEU A 77 11.97 -12.59 -5.68
C LEU A 77 11.99 -13.51 -6.91
N PHE A 78 11.37 -14.69 -6.82
CA PHE A 78 11.34 -15.69 -7.89
C PHE A 78 12.72 -16.18 -8.33
N GLY A 79 13.71 -16.11 -7.44
CA GLY A 79 15.08 -16.57 -7.70
C GLY A 79 15.87 -15.75 -8.72
N LYS A 80 15.32 -14.63 -9.22
CA LYS A 80 16.00 -13.71 -10.14
C LYS A 80 16.20 -12.37 -9.46
N GLU A 81 17.44 -11.91 -9.40
CA GLU A 81 17.72 -10.54 -9.04
C GLU A 81 17.36 -9.60 -10.19
N LEU A 82 16.61 -8.56 -9.87
CA LEU A 82 16.15 -7.55 -10.82
C LEU A 82 16.89 -6.24 -10.60
N ASN A 83 17.29 -5.57 -11.67
CA ASN A 83 17.71 -4.17 -11.56
C ASN A 83 16.50 -3.26 -11.25
N GLU A 84 16.72 -1.96 -11.01
CA GLU A 84 15.65 -1.02 -10.64
C GLU A 84 14.54 -0.92 -11.70
N GLU A 85 14.89 -0.88 -12.98
CA GLU A 85 13.92 -0.77 -14.08
C GLU A 85 13.08 -2.05 -14.22
N GLU A 86 13.72 -3.22 -14.12
CA GLU A 86 13.04 -4.51 -14.14
C GLU A 86 12.12 -4.68 -12.92
N ALA A 87 12.58 -4.27 -11.73
CA ALA A 87 11.79 -4.30 -10.51
C ALA A 87 10.59 -3.35 -10.59
N GLU A 88 10.80 -2.12 -11.10
CA GLU A 88 9.72 -1.17 -11.34
C GLU A 88 8.68 -1.74 -12.29
N ALA A 89 9.11 -2.33 -13.42
CA ALA A 89 8.18 -2.89 -14.40
C ALA A 89 7.30 -4.00 -13.77
N LEU A 90 7.90 -4.89 -12.97
CA LEU A 90 7.18 -5.98 -12.32
C LEU A 90 6.22 -5.48 -11.22
N VAL A 91 6.67 -4.54 -10.38
CA VAL A 91 5.83 -3.93 -9.33
C VAL A 91 4.68 -3.13 -9.95
N LYS A 92 4.96 -2.39 -11.03
CA LYS A 92 3.96 -1.62 -11.78
C LYS A 92 2.92 -2.52 -12.42
N LEU A 93 3.32 -3.65 -13.00
CA LEU A 93 2.39 -4.67 -13.49
C LEU A 93 1.46 -5.12 -12.37
N GLY A 94 2.00 -5.47 -11.20
CA GLY A 94 1.18 -5.86 -10.04
C GLY A 94 0.21 -4.80 -9.56
N LYS A 95 0.65 -3.55 -9.50
CA LYS A 95 -0.19 -2.41 -9.15
C LYS A 95 -1.34 -2.23 -10.15
N LEU A 96 -1.04 -2.27 -11.45
CA LEU A 96 -2.05 -2.16 -12.51
C LEU A 96 -3.04 -3.32 -12.49
N THR A 97 -2.57 -4.56 -12.29
CA THR A 97 -3.44 -5.74 -12.12
C THR A 97 -4.37 -5.57 -10.92
N THR A 98 -3.83 -5.15 -9.77
CA THR A 98 -4.61 -4.92 -8.54
C THR A 98 -5.74 -3.90 -8.77
N GLN A 99 -5.47 -2.85 -9.54
CA GLN A 99 -6.44 -1.83 -9.92
C GLN A 99 -7.45 -2.36 -10.96
N ALA A 100 -6.98 -3.01 -12.02
CA ALA A 100 -7.82 -3.54 -13.10
C ALA A 100 -8.79 -4.63 -12.62
N LYS A 101 -8.37 -5.44 -11.64
CA LYS A 101 -9.18 -6.49 -11.01
C LYS A 101 -9.96 -5.99 -9.79
N ASN A 102 -9.89 -4.69 -9.51
CA ASN A 102 -10.63 -3.99 -8.46
C ASN A 102 -10.48 -4.60 -7.06
N CYS A 103 -9.25 -4.98 -6.69
CA CYS A 103 -8.98 -5.62 -5.39
C CYS A 103 -9.42 -4.72 -4.20
N MET A 104 -9.34 -3.39 -4.36
CA MET A 104 -9.76 -2.41 -3.35
C MET A 104 -11.28 -2.42 -3.06
N ASN A 105 -12.10 -3.04 -3.92
CA ASN A 105 -13.53 -3.19 -3.66
C ASN A 105 -13.84 -4.26 -2.59
N CYS A 106 -12.85 -5.07 -2.24
CA CYS A 106 -12.94 -6.05 -1.15
C CYS A 106 -11.93 -5.76 -0.04
N HIS A 107 -10.72 -5.35 -0.40
CA HIS A 107 -9.59 -5.15 0.50
C HIS A 107 -9.31 -3.66 0.73
N THR A 108 -8.62 -3.34 1.82
CA THR A 108 -7.90 -2.07 1.94
C THR A 108 -6.44 -2.24 1.51
N LEU A 109 -5.87 -1.19 0.92
CA LEU A 109 -4.44 -1.01 0.70
C LEU A 109 -4.05 0.32 1.33
N LEU A 110 -3.02 0.32 2.18
CA LEU A 110 -2.65 1.47 3.01
C LEU A 110 -3.86 2.04 3.77
N GLY A 111 -4.77 1.16 4.23
CA GLY A 111 -6.00 1.54 4.94
C GLY A 111 -7.13 2.09 4.06
N ASN A 112 -6.95 2.21 2.75
CA ASN A 112 -7.95 2.73 1.82
C ASN A 112 -8.56 1.59 1.00
N GLY A 113 -9.90 1.52 0.94
CA GLY A 113 -10.63 0.49 0.20
C GLY A 113 -11.85 -0.01 0.98
N ALA A 114 -12.26 -1.25 0.73
CA ALA A 114 -13.38 -1.88 1.40
C ALA A 114 -12.95 -2.82 2.54
N TYR A 115 -13.87 -3.11 3.45
CA TYR A 115 -13.63 -3.91 4.66
C TYR A 115 -14.23 -5.32 4.58
N TYR A 116 -14.49 -5.82 3.37
CA TYR A 116 -14.99 -7.18 3.17
C TYR A 116 -13.88 -8.23 3.40
N ALA A 117 -12.65 -7.89 3.09
CA ALA A 117 -11.48 -8.74 3.23
C ALA A 117 -10.34 -8.00 3.97
N PRO A 118 -9.29 -8.71 4.43
CA PRO A 118 -8.19 -8.11 5.17
C PRO A 118 -7.42 -7.04 4.39
N ASP A 119 -6.73 -6.15 5.12
CA ASP A 119 -5.83 -5.18 4.53
C ASP A 119 -4.61 -5.85 3.89
N LEU A 120 -4.24 -5.43 2.67
CA LEU A 120 -3.16 -6.04 1.90
C LEU A 120 -1.79 -5.37 2.09
N THR A 121 -1.69 -4.28 2.86
CA THR A 121 -0.46 -3.47 3.01
C THR A 121 0.75 -4.32 3.38
N LYS A 122 0.56 -5.31 4.26
CA LYS A 122 1.60 -6.24 4.72
C LYS A 122 1.30 -7.68 4.33
N ALA A 123 0.51 -7.91 3.29
CA ALA A 123 0.08 -9.26 2.90
C ALA A 123 1.27 -10.19 2.62
N TRP A 124 2.38 -9.69 2.08
CA TRP A 124 3.61 -10.47 1.88
C TRP A 124 4.15 -11.13 3.17
N LEU A 125 3.87 -10.51 4.32
CA LEU A 125 4.34 -10.90 5.64
C LEU A 125 3.30 -11.66 6.45
N ASP A 126 2.17 -12.04 5.84
CA ASP A 126 1.13 -12.80 6.52
C ASP A 126 1.61 -14.21 6.88
N GLN A 127 1.22 -14.68 8.07
CA GLN A 127 1.60 -16.00 8.60
C GLN A 127 1.06 -17.16 7.76
N TYR A 128 0.03 -16.93 6.95
CA TYR A 128 -0.58 -17.92 6.06
C TYR A 128 0.37 -18.49 5.00
N TRP A 129 1.39 -17.74 4.58
CA TRP A 129 2.24 -18.13 3.44
C TRP A 129 3.36 -19.12 3.76
N GLY A 130 3.49 -19.55 5.02
CA GLY A 130 4.48 -20.56 5.40
C GLY A 130 5.94 -20.15 5.16
N THR A 131 6.79 -21.12 4.89
CA THR A 131 8.24 -20.89 4.79
C THR A 131 8.62 -20.10 3.54
N LYS A 132 9.85 -19.61 3.51
CA LYS A 132 10.43 -18.87 2.39
C LYS A 132 10.29 -19.62 1.06
N GLU A 133 10.51 -20.93 1.08
CA GLU A 133 10.57 -21.79 -0.10
C GLU A 133 9.22 -21.95 -0.79
N VAL A 134 8.12 -21.85 -0.03
CA VAL A 134 6.76 -22.09 -0.54
C VAL A 134 5.96 -20.81 -0.74
N ARG A 135 6.30 -19.73 -0.01
CA ARG A 135 5.55 -18.46 0.01
C ARG A 135 5.24 -17.93 -1.37
N GLU A 136 6.25 -17.79 -2.22
CA GLU A 136 6.09 -17.17 -3.54
C GLU A 136 5.14 -17.96 -4.44
N VAL A 137 5.32 -19.29 -4.48
CA VAL A 137 4.47 -20.19 -5.27
C VAL A 137 3.04 -20.19 -4.72
N GLN A 138 2.89 -20.30 -3.39
CA GLN A 138 1.59 -20.30 -2.73
C GLN A 138 0.83 -19.00 -2.98
N MET A 139 1.49 -17.84 -2.93
CA MET A 139 0.85 -16.56 -3.25
C MET A 139 0.40 -16.47 -4.70
N VAL A 140 1.26 -16.88 -5.65
CA VAL A 140 0.91 -16.88 -7.09
C VAL A 140 -0.29 -17.79 -7.37
N GLU A 141 -0.27 -19.01 -6.84
CA GLU A 141 -1.38 -19.97 -7.00
C GLU A 141 -2.67 -19.43 -6.39
N PHE A 142 -2.59 -18.86 -5.19
CA PHE A 142 -3.74 -18.27 -4.49
C PHE A 142 -4.36 -17.11 -5.28
N ILE A 143 -3.53 -16.20 -5.82
CA ILE A 143 -4.02 -15.04 -6.59
C ILE A 143 -4.72 -15.49 -7.88
N LYS A 144 -4.21 -16.55 -8.53
CA LYS A 144 -4.80 -17.10 -9.76
C LYS A 144 -6.13 -17.81 -9.49
N ASP A 145 -6.19 -18.58 -8.40
CA ASP A 145 -7.40 -19.33 -8.04
C ASP A 145 -7.61 -19.44 -6.52
N PRO A 146 -8.35 -18.48 -5.93
CA PRO A 146 -8.63 -18.50 -4.50
C PRO A 146 -9.85 -19.35 -4.12
N SER A 147 -10.65 -19.89 -5.06
CA SER A 147 -12.02 -20.37 -4.80
C SER A 147 -12.15 -21.49 -3.77
N ASP A 148 -11.11 -22.32 -3.66
CA ASP A 148 -11.07 -23.52 -2.80
C ASP A 148 -10.34 -23.28 -1.48
N LYS A 149 -9.83 -22.06 -1.26
CA LYS A 149 -9.13 -21.68 -0.04
C LYS A 149 -10.13 -20.98 0.89
N LEU A 150 -10.36 -21.53 2.09
CA LEU A 150 -11.16 -20.86 3.12
C LEU A 150 -10.36 -19.67 3.67
N HIS A 151 -10.86 -18.45 3.41
CA HIS A 151 -10.17 -17.20 3.77
C HIS A 151 -10.46 -16.74 5.19
N ASN A 152 -11.55 -17.23 5.78
CA ASN A 152 -11.93 -17.05 7.17
C ASN A 152 -13.04 -18.03 7.56
N SER A 153 -13.28 -18.17 8.87
CA SER A 153 -14.34 -18.96 9.48
C SER A 153 -15.77 -18.47 9.17
N VAL A 154 -15.92 -17.36 8.43
CA VAL A 154 -17.20 -16.68 8.13
C VAL A 154 -17.69 -16.99 6.71
N GLY A 155 -16.97 -17.81 5.94
CA GLY A 155 -17.39 -18.24 4.59
C GLY A 155 -17.26 -17.19 3.50
N ARG A 156 -16.56 -16.06 3.75
CA ARG A 156 -16.24 -15.08 2.69
C ARG A 156 -15.24 -15.71 1.73
N ARG A 157 -15.54 -15.66 0.43
CA ARG A 157 -14.66 -16.19 -0.63
C ARG A 157 -14.26 -15.08 -1.59
N MET A 158 -12.98 -15.06 -1.94
CA MET A 158 -12.50 -14.28 -3.08
C MET A 158 -12.89 -15.02 -4.37
N PRO A 159 -13.48 -14.34 -5.37
CA PRO A 159 -13.83 -14.96 -6.64
C PRO A 159 -12.59 -15.19 -7.51
N LYS A 160 -12.71 -16.06 -8.51
CA LYS A 160 -11.69 -16.20 -9.55
C LYS A 160 -11.77 -15.02 -10.51
N LEU A 161 -10.72 -14.19 -10.53
CA LEU A 161 -10.66 -12.93 -11.29
C LEU A 161 -10.02 -13.08 -12.69
N GLY A 162 -9.69 -14.31 -13.08
CA GLY A 162 -8.99 -14.60 -14.35
C GLY A 162 -7.65 -13.89 -14.43
N ILE A 163 -6.87 -13.96 -13.35
CA ILE A 163 -5.51 -13.38 -13.27
C ILE A 163 -4.54 -14.40 -13.89
N THR A 164 -3.69 -13.93 -14.80
CA THR A 164 -2.67 -14.77 -15.46
C THR A 164 -1.49 -15.04 -14.53
N ASP A 165 -0.59 -15.95 -14.91
CA ASP A 165 0.62 -16.22 -14.12
C ASP A 165 1.53 -14.99 -13.98
N GLU A 166 1.71 -14.27 -15.08
CA GLU A 166 2.54 -13.06 -15.14
C GLU A 166 1.95 -11.94 -14.27
N GLU A 167 0.64 -11.70 -14.40
CA GLU A 167 -0.07 -10.74 -13.57
C GLU A 167 0.00 -11.10 -12.09
N ALA A 168 -0.15 -12.38 -11.74
CA ALA A 168 -0.07 -12.86 -10.35
C ALA A 168 1.32 -12.65 -9.76
N ARG A 169 2.39 -12.96 -10.51
CA ARG A 169 3.78 -12.66 -10.10
C ARG A 169 4.00 -11.17 -9.89
N GLY A 170 3.45 -10.33 -10.78
CA GLY A 170 3.44 -8.89 -10.61
C GLY A 170 2.76 -8.47 -9.30
N VAL A 171 1.57 -9.00 -9.01
CA VAL A 171 0.83 -8.69 -7.77
C VAL A 171 1.65 -9.09 -6.54
N VAL A 172 2.29 -10.26 -6.54
CA VAL A 172 3.18 -10.66 -5.43
C VAL A 172 4.34 -9.68 -5.26
N ALA A 173 4.99 -9.27 -6.36
CA ALA A 173 6.05 -8.26 -6.31
C ALA A 173 5.57 -6.93 -5.74
N PHE A 174 4.38 -6.48 -6.15
CA PHE A 174 3.75 -5.28 -5.62
C PHE A 174 3.43 -5.40 -4.12
N LEU A 175 2.88 -6.53 -3.66
CA LEU A 175 2.61 -6.77 -2.25
C LEU A 175 3.90 -6.85 -1.40
N LYS A 176 4.98 -7.44 -1.95
CA LYS A 176 6.30 -7.44 -1.30
C LYS A 176 6.85 -6.02 -1.18
N TRP A 177 6.84 -5.25 -2.27
CA TRP A 177 7.27 -3.85 -2.25
C TRP A 177 6.44 -3.00 -1.28
N MET A 178 5.12 -3.13 -1.30
CA MET A 178 4.23 -2.39 -0.41
C MET A 178 4.49 -2.71 1.07
N SER A 179 4.87 -3.95 1.39
CA SER A 179 5.24 -4.31 2.76
C SER A 179 6.53 -3.62 3.25
N SER A 180 7.38 -3.11 2.35
CA SER A 180 8.59 -2.36 2.71
C SER A 180 8.34 -0.88 3.01
N ILE A 181 7.14 -0.37 2.74
CA ILE A 181 6.78 1.04 2.97
C ILE A 181 6.62 1.29 4.46
N ASP A 182 7.26 2.35 4.97
CA ASP A 182 7.05 2.82 6.34
C ASP A 182 5.72 3.57 6.42
N THR A 183 4.70 2.84 6.85
CA THR A 183 3.32 3.33 7.03
C THR A 183 3.07 3.85 8.45
N ASN A 184 4.14 4.22 9.17
CA ASN A 184 4.08 4.75 10.53
C ASN A 184 3.31 3.85 11.51
N GLY A 185 3.57 2.54 11.42
CA GLY A 185 2.98 1.53 12.31
C GLY A 185 1.65 0.93 11.84
N PHE A 186 1.10 1.33 10.70
CA PHE A 186 -0.08 0.69 10.13
C PHE A 186 0.26 -0.63 9.41
N PRO A 187 -0.63 -1.64 9.36
CA PRO A 187 -1.69 -1.89 10.33
C PRO A 187 -1.12 -2.06 11.73
N TYR A 188 -1.84 -1.55 12.73
CA TYR A 188 -1.40 -1.62 14.13
C TYR A 188 -1.40 -3.07 14.63
N ASN A 189 -0.42 -3.42 15.47
CA ASN A 189 -0.26 -4.77 16.04
C ASN A 189 -0.20 -5.90 15.00
N PHE A 190 0.26 -5.62 13.78
CA PHE A 190 0.49 -6.65 12.78
C PHE A 190 1.53 -7.66 13.28
N LYS A 191 1.22 -8.96 13.19
CA LYS A 191 2.17 -10.03 13.51
C LYS A 191 2.72 -10.57 12.20
N SER A 192 3.96 -10.21 11.88
CA SER A 192 4.63 -10.74 10.71
C SER A 192 4.93 -12.22 10.90
N ILE A 193 4.98 -12.93 9.78
CA ILE A 193 5.57 -14.26 9.70
C ILE A 193 7.01 -14.25 10.20
N GLU A 194 7.39 -15.30 10.92
CA GLU A 194 8.78 -15.52 11.32
C GLU A 194 9.58 -15.90 10.08
N GLN A 195 10.66 -15.16 9.83
CA GLN A 195 11.55 -15.37 8.71
C GLN A 195 12.87 -15.86 9.30
N GLU A 196 13.01 -17.17 9.48
CA GLU A 196 14.25 -17.79 9.96
C GLU A 196 15.42 -17.46 9.01
N ASN A 197 16.63 -17.39 9.58
CA ASN A 197 17.87 -17.19 8.83
C ASN A 197 18.37 -18.51 8.23
#